data_AF-A0A7W0WX38-F1
#
_entry.id   AF-A0A7W0WX38-F1
#
_cell.length_a   1.000
_cell.length_b   1.000
_cell.length_c   1.000
_cell.angle_alpha   90.00
_cell.angle_beta   90.00
_cell.angle_gamma   90.00
#
_symmetry.space_group_name_H-M   'P 1'
#
loop_
_entity.id
_entity.type
_entity.pdbx_description
1 polymer ?
#
loop_
_entity_poly.entity_id
_entity_poly.type
_entity_poly.pdbx_seq_one_letter_code
_entity_poly.pdbx_strand_id
1 'polypeptide(L)'
;MKHNLAAFALGLSLVGACALDGSGGDDKPEESDVKGGVDGKAEAWGSSDNPALFNTNLEYRVAELPRQGAATNTPWASSYWPVYQDSINFKWGAGDPASTKYGKAFGVTGIENAVSQYHGIDAQAGRTACTQDSQCNAAIGESCSKRAGATNGRCIPTWWGICHAWAPAAILLPEPKKAVTYNGVEFRVNDIKALMTLVHDRTESRFVSLRCNALDSEQAISFDKYGRPNGGGSPTTCRDTNPGTFHVLMTNYLGKQGESFVYDRTWDGEVWNQPLRGYRITEMTEISALEANKAIGVTVEGGTTVERTGSATGGAFTQVGSFPVTAGSNLTIVMTGTGDPDLHVKFGSAPTTAAYDCRPYESGAAETCNLTVPAGATQAFAGVAGYGT
;
A
#
# COMPACT_ATOMS: atom_id res chain seq x y z
N MET A 1 -41.11 -14.45 12.60
CA MET A 1 -40.06 -15.06 11.76
C MET A 1 -39.32 -13.92 11.10
N LYS A 2 -38.01 -13.79 11.32
CA LYS A 2 -37.19 -12.85 10.56
C LYS A 2 -36.87 -13.53 9.23
N HIS A 3 -37.40 -13.02 8.13
CA HIS A 3 -37.02 -13.49 6.81
C HIS A 3 -35.58 -13.03 6.55
N ASN A 4 -34.65 -13.98 6.40
CA ASN A 4 -33.28 -13.69 5.99
C ASN A 4 -33.33 -13.12 4.57
N LEU A 5 -32.93 -11.86 4.42
CA LEU A 5 -32.92 -11.11 3.17
C LEU A 5 -31.47 -11.06 2.67
N ALA A 6 -31.20 -11.69 1.53
CA ALA A 6 -29.90 -11.64 0.86
C ALA A 6 -29.91 -10.51 -0.18
N ALA A 7 -29.00 -9.54 -0.09
CA ALA A 7 -28.82 -8.50 -1.10
C ALA A 7 -27.82 -8.97 -2.16
N PHE A 8 -28.12 -8.70 -3.45
CA PHE A 8 -27.25 -9.05 -4.56
C PHE A 8 -27.11 -7.90 -5.58
N ALA A 9 -25.98 -7.89 -6.29
CA ALA A 9 -25.74 -7.12 -7.50
C ALA A 9 -25.38 -8.10 -8.64
N LEU A 10 -26.06 -7.96 -9.78
CA LEU A 10 -25.76 -8.69 -11.01
C LEU A 10 -25.10 -7.77 -12.03
N GLY A 11 -23.90 -8.13 -12.47
CA GLY A 11 -23.23 -7.52 -13.60
C GLY A 11 -23.23 -8.44 -14.81
N LEU A 12 -23.77 -7.97 -15.94
CA LEU A 12 -23.89 -8.75 -17.17
C LEU A 12 -23.00 -8.18 -18.26
N SER A 13 -21.96 -8.87 -18.73
CA SER A 13 -21.20 -8.43 -19.91
C SER A 13 -21.52 -9.25 -21.15
N LEU A 14 -21.84 -8.57 -22.26
CA LEU A 14 -21.82 -9.14 -23.60
C LEU A 14 -20.48 -8.84 -24.27
N VAL A 15 -19.81 -9.86 -24.81
CA VAL A 15 -18.61 -9.66 -25.64
C VAL A 15 -18.95 -10.02 -27.10
N GLY A 16 -18.81 -9.07 -28.01
CA GLY A 16 -19.04 -9.30 -29.44
C GLY A 16 -18.10 -10.37 -30.01
N ALA A 17 -18.62 -11.29 -30.82
CA ALA A 17 -17.81 -12.32 -31.47
C ALA A 17 -16.81 -11.68 -32.44
N CYS A 18 -15.51 -11.81 -32.16
CA CYS A 18 -14.48 -11.62 -33.18
C CYS A 18 -14.58 -12.76 -34.20
N ALA A 19 -14.55 -12.43 -35.48
CA ALA A 19 -14.47 -13.41 -36.55
C ALA A 19 -13.20 -14.25 -36.37
N LEU A 20 -13.35 -15.57 -36.36
CA LEU A 20 -12.26 -16.53 -36.31
C LEU A 20 -11.50 -16.47 -37.65
N ASP A 21 -10.38 -15.76 -37.71
CA ASP A 21 -9.32 -16.06 -38.66
C ASP A 21 -8.42 -17.16 -38.06
N GLY A 22 -8.32 -18.28 -38.78
CA GLY A 22 -7.64 -19.47 -38.32
C GLY A 22 -6.13 -19.27 -38.19
N SER A 23 -5.66 -19.10 -36.96
CA SER A 23 -4.31 -19.51 -36.55
C SER A 23 -4.35 -19.82 -35.06
N GLY A 24 -3.95 -21.04 -34.71
CA GLY A 24 -4.25 -21.67 -33.42
C GLY A 24 -3.63 -21.05 -32.17
N GLY A 25 -4.25 -21.42 -31.05
CA GLY A 25 -3.89 -21.10 -29.67
C GLY A 25 -5.17 -21.01 -28.85
N ASP A 26 -5.37 -21.91 -27.88
CA ASP A 26 -6.51 -21.89 -26.96
C ASP A 26 -6.46 -20.62 -26.08
N ASP A 27 -7.02 -19.50 -26.58
CA ASP A 27 -7.29 -18.30 -25.77
C ASP A 27 -8.70 -18.39 -25.16
N LYS A 28 -8.90 -19.36 -24.26
CA LYS A 28 -10.00 -19.29 -23.28
C LYS A 28 -9.41 -18.86 -21.94
N PRO A 29 -9.93 -17.82 -21.26
CA PRO A 29 -9.63 -17.65 -19.86
C PRO A 29 -10.30 -18.80 -19.09
N GLU A 30 -9.47 -19.67 -18.51
CA GLU A 30 -9.94 -20.65 -17.52
C GLU A 30 -10.25 -19.97 -16.18
N GLU A 31 -11.05 -20.67 -15.38
CA GLU A 31 -11.56 -20.33 -14.06
C GLU A 31 -10.49 -19.93 -13.00
N SER A 32 -9.20 -19.95 -13.36
CA SER A 32 -8.06 -19.51 -12.55
C SER A 32 -7.84 -17.99 -12.52
N ASP A 33 -8.48 -17.22 -13.40
CA ASP A 33 -8.15 -15.79 -13.59
C ASP A 33 -8.65 -14.84 -12.50
N VAL A 34 -9.27 -15.38 -11.44
CA VAL A 34 -9.64 -14.64 -10.22
C VAL A 34 -8.76 -14.99 -9.01
N LYS A 35 -7.76 -15.90 -9.16
CA LYS A 35 -6.77 -16.14 -8.10
C LYS A 35 -5.35 -16.37 -8.62
N GLY A 36 -4.52 -15.33 -8.50
CA GLY A 36 -3.07 -15.47 -8.27
C GLY A 36 -2.19 -15.86 -9.47
N GLY A 37 -2.71 -15.87 -10.69
CA GLY A 37 -1.90 -16.01 -11.90
C GLY A 37 -1.28 -14.69 -12.36
N VAL A 38 -0.16 -14.77 -13.08
CA VAL A 38 0.55 -13.64 -13.73
C VAL A 38 -0.32 -12.88 -14.74
N ASP A 39 -1.43 -13.47 -15.18
CA ASP A 39 -2.39 -12.89 -16.14
C ASP A 39 -3.76 -12.54 -15.51
N GLY A 40 -3.92 -12.70 -14.19
CA GLY A 40 -5.15 -12.34 -13.48
C GLY A 40 -5.33 -10.81 -13.36
N LYS A 41 -6.55 -10.31 -13.61
CA LYS A 41 -6.90 -8.87 -13.53
C LYS A 41 -6.93 -8.28 -12.10
N ALA A 42 -6.45 -9.02 -11.09
CA ALA A 42 -6.40 -8.59 -9.70
C ALA A 42 -4.98 -8.15 -9.32
N GLU A 43 -4.83 -7.01 -8.64
CA GLU A 43 -3.57 -6.61 -8.02
C GLU A 43 -3.28 -7.50 -6.79
N ALA A 44 -2.78 -8.70 -7.05
CA ALA A 44 -2.42 -9.66 -6.02
C ALA A 44 -1.11 -9.24 -5.32
N TRP A 45 -1.01 -9.55 -4.03
CA TRP A 45 0.25 -9.42 -3.31
C TRP A 45 1.34 -10.28 -3.97
N GLY A 46 2.46 -9.65 -4.30
CA GLY A 46 3.66 -10.31 -4.79
C GLY A 46 4.62 -10.71 -3.67
N SER A 47 5.78 -11.20 -4.08
CA SER A 47 6.83 -11.68 -3.16
C SER A 47 7.52 -10.56 -2.37
N SER A 48 7.40 -9.30 -2.78
CA SER A 48 8.03 -8.14 -2.14
C SER A 48 7.06 -7.34 -1.27
N ASP A 49 5.76 -7.38 -1.56
CA ASP A 49 4.73 -6.53 -0.95
C ASP A 49 3.68 -7.31 -0.16
N ASN A 50 3.81 -8.64 -0.02
CA ASN A 50 2.88 -9.42 0.81
C ASN A 50 2.98 -9.02 2.30
N PRO A 51 1.87 -8.64 2.96
CA PRO A 51 1.88 -8.25 4.38
C PRO A 51 2.38 -9.36 5.33
N ALA A 52 2.30 -10.63 4.92
CA ALA A 52 2.83 -11.76 5.67
C ALA A 52 4.36 -11.73 5.86
N LEU A 53 5.10 -10.98 5.03
CA LEU A 53 6.53 -10.73 5.21
C LEU A 53 6.81 -9.98 6.51
N PHE A 54 5.89 -9.09 6.89
CA PHE A 54 5.98 -8.31 8.11
C PHE A 54 5.53 -9.16 9.30
N ASN A 55 4.35 -9.78 9.19
CA ASN A 55 3.77 -10.65 10.22
C ASN A 55 2.76 -11.64 9.61
N THR A 56 2.87 -12.92 9.96
CA THR A 56 1.97 -13.96 9.43
C THR A 56 0.61 -14.02 10.13
N ASN A 57 0.46 -13.38 11.30
CA ASN A 57 -0.77 -13.39 12.08
C ASN A 57 -1.51 -12.04 11.97
N LEU A 58 -2.15 -11.81 10.82
CA LEU A 58 -2.88 -10.59 10.51
C LEU A 58 -4.36 -10.91 10.24
N GLU A 59 -5.25 -10.00 10.62
CA GLU A 59 -6.66 -10.02 10.22
C GLU A 59 -6.79 -9.43 8.81
N TYR A 60 -7.55 -10.10 7.94
CA TYR A 60 -7.72 -9.73 6.54
C TYR A 60 -9.18 -9.42 6.20
N ARG A 61 -10.14 -9.81 7.04
CA ARG A 61 -11.55 -9.51 6.84
C ARG A 61 -11.78 -8.03 7.12
N VAL A 62 -12.09 -7.27 6.07
CA VAL A 62 -12.33 -5.82 6.16
C VAL A 62 -13.35 -5.45 7.23
N ALA A 63 -14.39 -6.29 7.42
CA ALA A 63 -15.41 -6.10 8.45
C ALA A 63 -14.87 -6.17 9.89
N GLU A 64 -13.76 -6.88 10.12
CA GLU A 64 -13.12 -7.09 11.43
C GLU A 64 -11.95 -6.12 11.69
N LEU A 65 -11.63 -5.26 10.71
CA LEU A 65 -10.56 -4.28 10.80
C LEU A 65 -11.08 -2.95 11.38
N PRO A 66 -10.42 -2.40 12.42
CA PRO A 66 -10.86 -1.15 13.01
C PRO A 66 -10.78 0.00 12.00
N ARG A 67 -11.75 0.93 12.05
CA ARG A 67 -11.76 2.12 11.19
C ARG A 67 -10.88 3.25 11.71
N GLN A 68 -10.34 3.12 12.91
CA GLN A 68 -9.38 4.04 13.51
C GLN A 68 -8.49 3.27 14.47
N GLY A 69 -7.28 3.77 14.67
CA GLY A 69 -6.29 3.17 15.56
C GLY A 69 -5.16 4.13 15.86
N ALA A 70 -4.48 3.91 16.97
CA ALA A 70 -3.35 4.73 17.38
C ALA A 70 -2.36 3.88 18.16
N ALA A 71 -1.09 4.25 18.07
CA ALA A 71 -0.05 3.63 18.87
C ALA A 71 -0.31 3.91 20.36
N THR A 72 -0.32 2.86 21.18
CA THR A 72 -0.46 2.92 22.64
C THR A 72 0.63 3.80 23.24
N ASN A 73 1.87 3.59 22.77
CA ASN A 73 2.98 4.49 23.02
C ASN A 73 3.11 5.42 21.81
N THR A 74 2.74 6.69 21.99
CA THR A 74 2.89 7.69 20.93
C THR A 74 4.38 7.89 20.63
N PRO A 75 4.83 7.65 19.38
CA PRO A 75 6.22 7.87 19.03
C PRO A 75 6.62 9.33 19.22
N TRP A 76 7.77 9.58 19.83
CA TRP A 76 8.20 10.93 20.16
C TRP A 76 8.81 11.68 18.97
N ALA A 77 8.50 12.97 18.88
CA ALA A 77 9.04 13.85 17.85
C ALA A 77 10.51 14.19 18.11
N SER A 78 11.30 14.29 17.05
CA SER A 78 12.70 14.74 17.09
C SER A 78 13.13 15.27 15.72
N SER A 79 14.34 15.85 15.69
CA SER A 79 15.08 16.05 14.45
C SER A 79 15.55 14.71 13.88
N TYR A 80 15.75 14.67 12.56
CA TYR A 80 16.47 13.62 11.85
C TYR A 80 18.00 13.78 11.92
N TRP A 81 18.49 14.77 12.67
CA TRP A 81 19.92 15.06 12.91
C TRP A 81 20.73 15.10 11.61
N PRO A 82 20.57 16.19 10.84
CA PRO A 82 21.02 16.23 9.46
C PRO A 82 22.54 16.11 9.34
N VAL A 83 23.01 15.40 8.32
CA VAL A 83 24.44 15.27 8.01
C VAL A 83 25.06 16.63 7.71
N TYR A 84 24.35 17.49 6.97
CA TYR A 84 24.80 18.84 6.59
C TYR A 84 25.02 19.78 7.81
N GLN A 85 24.41 19.44 8.95
CA GLN A 85 24.59 20.14 10.24
C GLN A 85 25.60 19.45 11.17
N ASP A 86 26.34 18.46 10.66
CA ASP A 86 27.28 17.63 11.40
C ASP A 86 26.61 16.69 12.42
N SER A 87 25.42 16.18 12.09
CA SER A 87 24.67 15.22 12.92
C SER A 87 24.44 15.75 14.34
N ILE A 88 24.68 14.95 15.38
CA ILE A 88 24.47 15.35 16.78
C ILE A 88 25.55 16.31 17.32
N ASN A 89 26.54 16.69 16.51
CA ASN A 89 27.40 17.85 16.78
C ASN A 89 26.67 19.18 16.54
N PHE A 90 25.48 19.14 15.93
CA PHE A 90 24.66 20.33 15.76
C PHE A 90 24.26 20.93 17.11
N LYS A 91 24.55 22.22 17.28
CA LYS A 91 24.13 22.99 18.45
C LYS A 91 22.68 23.45 18.27
N TRP A 92 21.75 22.58 18.67
CA TRP A 92 20.30 22.83 18.57
C TRP A 92 19.76 23.88 19.55
N GLY A 93 20.52 24.23 20.60
CA GLY A 93 20.07 25.17 21.63
C GLY A 93 21.21 25.81 22.41
N ALA A 94 20.88 26.50 23.51
CA ALA A 94 21.87 27.09 24.41
C ALA A 94 22.70 26.00 25.11
N GLY A 95 24.03 26.12 25.06
CA GLY A 95 24.98 25.17 25.64
C GLY A 95 25.86 24.48 24.58
N ASP A 96 26.47 23.36 24.98
CA ASP A 96 27.25 22.51 24.09
C ASP A 96 26.35 21.54 23.29
N PRO A 97 26.78 21.04 22.12
CA PRO A 97 26.13 19.94 21.41
C PRO A 97 26.02 18.66 22.24
N ALA A 98 25.10 17.77 21.86
CA ALA A 98 24.86 16.52 22.56
C ALA A 98 26.10 15.62 22.62
N SER A 99 26.89 15.56 21.54
CA SER A 99 28.17 14.84 21.49
C SER A 99 29.19 15.40 22.48
N THR A 100 29.42 16.71 22.50
CA THR A 100 30.33 17.37 23.45
C THR A 100 29.90 17.14 24.90
N LYS A 101 28.60 17.24 25.19
CA LYS A 101 28.06 16.93 26.52
C LYS A 101 28.36 15.49 26.93
N TYR A 102 28.16 14.53 26.02
CA TYR A 102 28.51 13.13 26.27
C TYR A 102 30.00 12.98 26.57
N GLY A 103 30.87 13.58 25.74
CA GLY A 103 32.32 13.55 25.97
C GLY A 103 32.72 14.06 27.36
N LYS A 104 32.18 15.22 27.77
CA LYS A 104 32.42 15.81 29.10
C LYS A 104 31.92 14.92 30.24
N ALA A 105 30.70 14.38 30.11
CA ALA A 105 30.07 13.63 31.19
C ALA A 105 30.70 12.24 31.41
N PHE A 106 31.22 11.62 30.35
CA PHE A 106 31.78 10.27 30.38
C PHE A 106 33.31 10.23 30.27
N GLY A 107 33.98 11.39 30.23
CA GLY A 107 35.44 11.46 30.12
C GLY A 107 35.98 10.95 28.78
N VAL A 108 35.22 11.08 27.71
CA VAL A 108 35.58 10.62 26.35
C VAL A 108 35.98 11.82 25.50
N THR A 109 37.20 11.80 24.96
CA THR A 109 37.72 12.85 24.08
C THR A 109 37.57 12.49 22.61
N GLY A 110 37.40 13.48 21.74
CA GLY A 110 37.36 13.29 20.28
C GLY A 110 36.04 12.76 19.74
N ILE A 111 34.99 12.73 20.56
CA ILE A 111 33.67 12.23 20.15
C ILE A 111 33.06 13.04 19.02
N GLU A 112 33.28 14.35 18.97
CA GLU A 112 32.78 15.20 17.89
C GLU A 112 33.43 14.84 16.55
N ASN A 113 34.73 14.51 16.56
CA ASN A 113 35.43 14.05 15.37
C ASN A 113 34.91 12.69 14.92
N ALA A 114 34.69 11.76 15.86
CA ALA A 114 34.12 10.46 15.53
C ALA A 114 32.70 10.59 14.95
N VAL A 115 31.83 11.40 15.58
CA VAL A 115 30.48 11.67 15.07
C VAL A 115 30.54 12.25 13.65
N SER A 116 31.40 13.23 13.39
CA SER A 116 31.53 13.82 12.06
C SER A 116 32.04 12.80 11.02
N GLN A 117 33.06 12.02 11.38
CA GLN A 117 33.71 11.04 10.52
C GLN A 117 32.77 9.90 10.10
N TYR A 118 31.87 9.47 10.98
CA TYR A 118 30.98 8.33 10.70
C TYR A 118 29.56 8.75 10.28
N HIS A 119 29.06 9.90 10.73
CA HIS A 119 27.65 10.28 10.56
C HIS A 119 27.43 11.75 10.16
N GLY A 120 28.49 12.55 10.04
CA GLY A 120 28.41 14.00 9.80
C GLY A 120 29.15 14.45 8.55
N ILE A 121 29.71 15.66 8.62
CA ILE A 121 30.31 16.36 7.48
C ILE A 121 31.58 15.67 7.00
N ASP A 122 32.45 15.22 7.92
CA ASP A 122 33.73 14.60 7.57
C ASP A 122 33.53 13.23 6.88
N ALA A 123 32.42 12.53 7.16
CA ALA A 123 32.02 11.32 6.44
C ALA A 123 31.80 11.58 4.92
N GLN A 124 31.55 12.84 4.54
CA GLN A 124 31.29 13.26 3.15
C GLN A 124 32.52 13.86 2.47
N ALA A 125 33.73 13.46 2.88
CA ALA A 125 34.99 13.97 2.34
C ALA A 125 35.15 13.80 0.82
N GLY A 126 34.42 12.88 0.19
CA GLY A 126 34.39 12.70 -1.26
C GLY A 126 33.55 13.73 -2.04
N ARG A 127 32.71 14.52 -1.36
CA ARG A 127 31.85 15.53 -2.00
C ARG A 127 32.61 16.81 -2.36
N THR A 128 32.00 17.61 -3.24
CA THR A 128 32.52 18.91 -3.70
C THR A 128 32.91 19.78 -2.51
N ALA A 129 34.15 20.25 -2.49
CA ALA A 129 34.64 21.18 -1.47
C ALA A 129 34.01 22.57 -1.68
N CYS A 130 33.69 23.27 -0.60
CA CYS A 130 33.03 24.57 -0.68
C CYS A 130 33.43 25.50 0.48
N THR A 131 33.21 26.79 0.27
CA THR A 131 33.26 27.86 1.27
C THR A 131 31.96 28.66 1.32
N GLN A 132 31.05 28.51 0.35
CA GLN A 132 29.73 29.16 0.34
C GLN A 132 28.73 28.36 -0.48
N ASP A 133 27.42 28.54 -0.21
CA ASP A 133 26.35 27.76 -0.84
C ASP A 133 26.30 27.90 -2.36
N SER A 134 26.74 29.03 -2.93
CA SER A 134 26.73 29.24 -4.39
C SER A 134 27.65 28.28 -5.17
N GLN A 135 28.51 27.53 -4.48
CA GLN A 135 29.38 26.51 -5.07
C GLN A 135 28.73 25.11 -5.07
N CYS A 136 27.55 24.99 -4.47
CA CYS A 136 26.84 23.73 -4.32
C CYS A 136 25.66 23.62 -5.29
N ASN A 137 25.22 22.39 -5.54
CA ASN A 137 24.15 22.13 -6.49
C ASN A 137 22.77 22.41 -5.86
N ALA A 138 22.25 23.60 -6.15
CA ALA A 138 20.92 24.01 -5.69
C ALA A 138 19.78 23.12 -6.24
N ALA A 139 19.95 22.47 -7.40
CA ALA A 139 18.90 21.65 -8.02
C ALA A 139 18.59 20.37 -7.22
N ILE A 140 19.52 19.91 -6.39
CA ILE A 140 19.36 18.75 -5.50
C ILE A 140 19.41 19.15 -4.02
N GLY A 141 19.19 20.43 -3.71
CA GLY A 141 19.09 20.93 -2.35
C GLY A 141 20.37 20.80 -1.51
N GLU A 142 21.55 20.94 -2.12
CA GLU A 142 22.80 20.97 -1.39
C GLU A 142 23.05 22.30 -0.65
N SER A 143 23.69 22.22 0.50
CA SER A 143 24.27 23.37 1.22
C SER A 143 25.75 23.15 1.51
N CYS A 144 26.50 24.24 1.54
CA CYS A 144 27.90 24.24 1.92
C CYS A 144 28.06 24.02 3.43
N SER A 145 28.29 22.76 3.78
CA SER A 145 28.26 22.26 5.15
C SER A 145 29.65 22.32 5.76
N LYS A 146 29.79 23.04 6.86
CA LYS A 146 31.07 23.26 7.55
C LYS A 146 30.98 22.83 9.01
N ARG A 147 32.04 22.20 9.51
CA ARG A 147 32.17 21.94 10.95
C ARG A 147 32.25 23.25 11.73
N ALA A 148 31.85 23.22 12.99
CA ALA A 148 31.90 24.40 13.86
C ALA A 148 33.32 25.01 13.88
N GLY A 149 33.43 26.29 13.52
CA GLY A 149 34.70 27.02 13.45
C GLY A 149 35.51 26.81 12.17
N ALA A 150 35.09 25.93 11.25
CA ALA A 150 35.76 25.73 9.98
C ALA A 150 35.33 26.75 8.92
N THR A 151 36.26 27.13 8.04
CA THR A 151 35.99 28.02 6.89
C THR A 151 35.65 27.25 5.61
N ASN A 152 36.17 26.03 5.48
CA ASN A 152 35.96 25.11 4.37
C ASN A 152 35.00 23.98 4.78
N GLY A 153 34.25 23.47 3.80
CA GLY A 153 33.22 22.46 4.00
C GLY A 153 33.01 21.59 2.76
N ARG A 154 31.87 20.91 2.74
CA ARG A 154 31.42 20.03 1.66
C ARG A 154 30.00 20.39 1.24
N CYS A 155 29.70 20.31 -0.04
CA CYS A 155 28.33 20.40 -0.53
C CYS A 155 27.60 19.10 -0.18
N ILE A 156 26.60 19.19 0.69
CA ILE A 156 25.86 18.03 1.21
C ILE A 156 24.36 18.26 1.01
N PRO A 157 23.62 17.29 0.44
CA PRO A 157 22.16 17.36 0.33
C PRO A 157 21.52 17.51 1.71
N THR A 158 20.63 18.48 1.86
CA THR A 158 20.08 18.85 3.17
C THR A 158 19.14 17.80 3.76
N TRP A 159 18.56 16.92 2.94
CA TRP A 159 17.70 15.82 3.39
C TRP A 159 18.46 14.67 4.06
N TRP A 160 19.78 14.56 3.85
CA TRP A 160 20.58 13.50 4.45
C TRP A 160 20.61 13.63 5.98
N GLY A 161 20.30 12.53 6.66
CA GLY A 161 20.37 12.40 8.10
C GLY A 161 19.98 11.00 8.54
N ILE A 162 19.62 10.87 9.81
CA ILE A 162 19.38 9.59 10.49
C ILE A 162 17.90 9.46 10.87
N CYS A 163 16.99 9.80 9.96
CA CYS A 163 15.54 9.60 10.15
C CYS A 163 15.20 8.10 10.32
N HIS A 164 15.92 7.21 9.62
CA HIS A 164 15.82 5.75 9.77
C HIS A 164 16.20 5.26 11.16
N ALA A 165 16.97 6.05 11.91
CA ALA A 165 17.39 5.77 13.28
C ALA A 165 16.41 6.37 14.30
N TRP A 166 15.96 7.60 14.05
CA TRP A 166 15.01 8.29 14.92
C TRP A 166 13.67 7.58 14.94
N ALA A 167 13.12 7.20 13.78
CA ALA A 167 11.80 6.59 13.69
C ALA A 167 11.65 5.31 14.56
N PRO A 168 12.54 4.31 14.50
CA PRO A 168 12.45 3.16 15.40
C PRO A 168 12.78 3.53 16.86
N ALA A 169 13.73 4.43 17.14
CA ALA A 169 14.00 4.88 18.50
C ALA A 169 12.76 5.53 19.15
N ALA A 170 11.99 6.27 18.35
CA ALA A 170 10.73 6.89 18.75
C ALA A 170 9.65 5.89 19.13
N ILE A 171 9.64 4.71 18.49
CA ILE A 171 8.69 3.63 18.72
C ILE A 171 9.12 2.79 19.92
N LEU A 172 10.39 2.40 19.96
CA LEU A 172 10.90 1.38 20.88
C LEU A 172 11.23 1.93 22.27
N LEU A 173 11.59 3.21 22.36
CA LEU A 173 12.08 3.80 23.60
C LEU A 173 11.09 4.81 24.18
N PRO A 174 10.94 4.85 25.52
CA PRO A 174 10.12 5.86 26.16
C PRO A 174 10.68 7.27 25.90
N GLU A 175 9.79 8.23 25.69
CA GLU A 175 10.20 9.62 25.47
C GLU A 175 10.92 10.18 26.72
N PRO A 176 12.10 10.81 26.56
CA PRO A 176 12.72 11.57 27.63
C PRO A 176 11.84 12.77 28.00
N LYS A 177 11.41 12.86 29.27
CA LYS A 177 10.45 13.89 29.73
C LYS A 177 11.09 15.06 30.46
N LYS A 178 12.31 14.90 30.97
CA LYS A 178 13.00 15.88 31.81
C LYS A 178 14.49 15.90 31.49
N ALA A 179 15.13 17.03 31.78
CA ALA A 179 16.57 17.10 31.78
C ALA A 179 17.15 16.22 32.90
N VAL A 180 18.36 15.70 32.68
CA VAL A 180 19.10 14.89 33.63
C VAL A 180 20.52 15.42 33.74
N THR A 181 21.03 15.53 34.95
CA THR A 181 22.44 15.87 35.19
C THR A 181 23.21 14.61 35.51
N TYR A 182 24.31 14.38 34.79
CA TYR A 182 25.22 13.27 35.04
C TYR A 182 26.66 13.80 35.02
N ASN A 183 27.44 13.48 36.06
CA ASN A 183 28.81 13.96 36.25
C ASN A 183 28.98 15.48 36.03
N GLY A 184 28.04 16.27 36.56
CA GLY A 184 28.05 17.72 36.46
C GLY A 184 27.61 18.30 35.09
N VAL A 185 27.23 17.47 34.13
CA VAL A 185 26.74 17.89 32.81
C VAL A 185 25.22 17.70 32.72
N GLU A 186 24.50 18.77 32.40
CA GLU A 186 23.05 18.71 32.13
C GLU A 186 22.77 18.29 30.68
N PHE A 187 22.05 17.19 30.52
CA PHE A 187 21.44 16.74 29.28
C PHE A 187 19.97 17.13 29.26
N ARG A 188 19.58 18.00 28.34
CA ARG A 188 18.17 18.36 28.11
C ARG A 188 17.51 17.26 27.27
N VAL A 189 16.18 17.28 27.23
CA VAL A 189 15.38 16.29 26.49
C VAL A 189 15.89 16.06 25.06
N ASN A 190 16.20 17.14 24.33
CA ASN A 190 16.65 17.01 22.95
C ASN A 190 18.10 16.51 22.81
N ASP A 191 18.95 16.69 23.83
CA ASP A 191 20.29 16.05 23.87
C ASP A 191 20.14 14.53 24.01
N ILE A 192 19.23 14.10 24.89
CA ILE A 192 18.97 12.67 25.13
C ILE A 192 18.38 12.04 23.86
N LYS A 193 17.43 12.72 23.20
CA LYS A 193 16.89 12.28 21.91
C LYS A 193 17.97 12.16 20.84
N ALA A 194 18.91 13.13 20.75
CA ALA A 194 20.04 13.05 19.82
C ALA A 194 20.88 11.79 20.03
N LEU A 195 21.25 11.52 21.28
CA LEU A 195 22.06 10.36 21.65
C LEU A 195 21.32 9.05 21.40
N MET A 196 20.04 8.96 21.81
CA MET A 196 19.19 7.78 21.56
C MET A 196 19.04 7.49 20.08
N THR A 197 18.83 8.53 19.25
CA THR A 197 18.76 8.39 17.81
C THR A 197 20.06 7.86 17.23
N LEU A 198 21.22 8.42 17.59
CA LEU A 198 22.50 7.98 17.04
C LEU A 198 22.81 6.51 17.39
N VAL A 199 22.45 6.06 18.60
CA VAL A 199 22.58 4.65 19.00
C VAL A 199 21.74 3.72 18.13
N HIS A 200 20.63 4.20 17.58
CA HIS A 200 19.73 3.43 16.70
C HIS A 200 20.07 3.53 15.21
N ASP A 201 21.21 4.15 14.84
CA ASP A 201 21.64 4.28 13.44
C ASP A 201 21.81 2.92 12.74
N ARG A 202 21.91 1.84 13.53
CA ARG A 202 21.77 0.46 13.08
C ARG A 202 20.74 -0.26 13.93
N THR A 203 19.63 -0.65 13.31
CA THR A 203 18.56 -1.44 13.93
C THR A 203 18.16 -2.56 12.97
N GLU A 204 17.84 -3.74 13.47
CA GLU A 204 17.27 -4.82 12.66
C GLU A 204 15.79 -4.55 12.40
N SER A 205 15.36 -4.69 11.15
CA SER A 205 13.97 -4.43 10.74
C SER A 205 13.44 -5.53 9.85
N ARG A 206 12.15 -5.83 10.00
CA ARG A 206 11.37 -6.48 8.95
C ARG A 206 10.89 -5.41 7.98
N PHE A 207 10.89 -5.74 6.70
CA PHE A 207 10.56 -4.78 5.65
C PHE A 207 9.56 -5.41 4.69
N VAL A 208 8.63 -4.58 4.21
CA VAL A 208 7.66 -4.92 3.17
C VAL A 208 7.72 -3.84 2.11
N SER A 209 7.55 -4.25 0.86
CA SER A 209 7.85 -3.46 -0.34
C SER A 209 9.33 -3.08 -0.43
N LEU A 210 9.81 -2.63 -1.58
CA LEU A 210 11.21 -2.28 -1.77
C LEU A 210 11.32 -0.95 -2.50
N ARG A 211 12.45 -0.29 -2.32
CA ARG A 211 12.76 0.94 -3.03
C ARG A 211 13.04 0.66 -4.50
N CYS A 212 12.36 1.39 -5.38
CA CYS A 212 12.78 1.55 -6.77
C CYS A 212 13.97 2.52 -6.82
N ASN A 213 15.14 2.02 -7.26
CA ASN A 213 16.34 2.85 -7.46
C ASN A 213 16.49 3.32 -8.91
N ALA A 214 15.53 2.99 -9.78
CA ALA A 214 15.51 3.49 -11.15
C ALA A 214 15.28 5.01 -11.14
N LEU A 215 16.06 5.75 -11.93
CA LEU A 215 15.90 7.18 -12.09
C LEU A 215 14.90 7.45 -13.23
N ASP A 216 13.94 8.36 -13.00
CA ASP A 216 13.00 8.80 -14.04
C ASP A 216 13.71 9.30 -15.30
N SER A 217 14.88 9.93 -15.13
CA SER A 217 15.72 10.43 -16.23
C SER A 217 16.27 9.33 -17.14
N GLU A 218 16.28 8.09 -16.68
CA GLU A 218 16.76 6.93 -17.45
C GLU A 218 15.61 6.20 -18.17
N GLN A 219 14.35 6.67 -18.02
CA GLN A 219 13.15 5.99 -18.54
C GLN A 219 13.09 4.51 -18.13
N ALA A 220 13.71 4.19 -16.98
CA ALA A 220 13.92 2.82 -16.53
C ALA A 220 12.66 2.20 -15.87
N ILE A 221 11.59 2.98 -15.71
CA ILE A 221 10.29 2.51 -15.21
C ILE A 221 9.35 2.39 -16.41
N SER A 222 9.01 1.15 -16.77
CA SER A 222 7.89 0.89 -17.67
C SER A 222 6.58 0.77 -16.87
N PHE A 223 5.49 1.16 -17.52
CA PHE A 223 4.16 1.11 -16.96
C PHE A 223 3.29 0.17 -17.80
N ASP A 224 2.37 -0.52 -17.16
CA ASP A 224 1.34 -1.26 -17.88
C ASP A 224 0.25 -0.31 -18.43
N LYS A 225 -0.74 -0.87 -19.14
CA LYS A 225 -1.85 -0.10 -19.72
C LYS A 225 -2.73 0.61 -18.70
N TYR A 226 -2.56 0.34 -17.40
CA TYR A 226 -3.30 0.96 -16.29
C TYR A 226 -2.44 1.98 -15.52
N GLY A 227 -1.21 2.24 -15.98
CA GLY A 227 -0.30 3.19 -15.33
C GLY A 227 0.39 2.63 -14.09
N ARG A 228 0.41 1.30 -13.90
CA ARG A 228 1.15 0.65 -12.81
C ARG A 228 2.60 0.38 -13.24
N PRO A 229 3.61 0.70 -12.42
CA PRO A 229 4.99 0.32 -12.69
C PRO A 229 5.13 -1.21 -12.81
N ASN A 230 5.60 -1.71 -13.95
CA ASN A 230 5.79 -3.16 -14.19
C ASN A 230 7.28 -3.59 -14.26
N GLY A 231 8.18 -2.77 -13.72
CA GLY A 231 9.57 -3.17 -13.44
C GLY A 231 10.52 -3.25 -14.63
N GLY A 232 10.13 -2.87 -15.85
CA GLY A 232 11.05 -2.65 -16.97
C GLY A 232 12.05 -3.78 -17.22
N GLY A 233 11.61 -4.92 -17.77
CA GLY A 233 12.50 -6.03 -18.16
C GLY A 233 13.29 -6.72 -17.03
N SER A 234 13.30 -6.16 -15.81
CA SER A 234 13.78 -6.78 -14.58
C SER A 234 12.59 -6.95 -13.63
N PRO A 235 11.99 -8.14 -13.55
CA PRO A 235 10.60 -8.33 -13.12
C PRO A 235 10.23 -8.00 -11.65
N THR A 236 11.04 -7.25 -10.88
CA THR A 236 10.80 -7.03 -9.45
C THR A 236 11.29 -5.69 -8.85
N THR A 237 12.00 -4.82 -9.59
CA THR A 237 12.76 -3.73 -8.94
C THR A 237 11.99 -2.44 -8.68
N CYS A 238 10.85 -2.22 -9.34
CA CYS A 238 10.11 -0.95 -9.26
C CYS A 238 8.60 -1.09 -9.10
N ARG A 239 8.09 -2.27 -8.71
CA ARG A 239 6.67 -2.41 -8.34
C ARG A 239 6.41 -1.58 -7.08
N ASP A 240 5.35 -0.79 -7.10
CA ASP A 240 4.95 0.05 -5.98
C ASP A 240 4.37 -0.76 -4.80
N THR A 241 4.07 -0.06 -3.70
CA THR A 241 3.47 -0.70 -2.52
C THR A 241 1.98 -0.94 -2.77
N ASN A 242 1.56 -2.20 -2.72
CA ASN A 242 0.15 -2.55 -2.85
C ASN A 242 -0.69 -1.86 -1.74
N PRO A 243 -1.76 -1.14 -2.10
CA PRO A 243 -2.57 -0.39 -1.13
C PRO A 243 -3.27 -1.29 -0.11
N GLY A 244 -3.59 -2.54 -0.49
CA GLY A 244 -4.10 -3.56 0.42
C GLY A 244 -3.09 -3.96 1.48
N THR A 245 -1.81 -4.03 1.14
CA THR A 245 -0.71 -4.28 2.12
C THR A 245 -0.68 -3.19 3.16
N PHE A 246 -0.63 -1.92 2.72
CA PHE A 246 -0.59 -0.78 3.63
C PHE A 246 -1.85 -0.75 4.52
N HIS A 247 -3.04 -0.98 3.95
CA HIS A 247 -4.29 -1.04 4.72
C HIS A 247 -4.28 -2.13 5.79
N VAL A 248 -3.89 -3.36 5.43
CA VAL A 248 -3.84 -4.50 6.36
C VAL A 248 -2.84 -4.23 7.48
N LEU A 249 -1.63 -3.77 7.18
CA LEU A 249 -0.61 -3.50 8.20
C LEU A 249 -1.03 -2.34 9.11
N MET A 250 -1.48 -1.23 8.54
CA MET A 250 -1.95 -0.07 9.29
C MET A 250 -3.07 -0.44 10.28
N THR A 251 -4.10 -1.15 9.80
CA THR A 251 -5.27 -1.50 10.63
C THR A 251 -4.97 -2.57 11.68
N ASN A 252 -4.10 -3.55 11.38
CA ASN A 252 -3.70 -4.55 12.37
C ASN A 252 -2.79 -3.95 13.45
N TYR A 253 -1.71 -3.27 13.05
CA TYR A 253 -0.73 -2.74 14.00
C TYR A 253 -1.30 -1.59 14.83
N LEU A 254 -1.80 -0.52 14.20
CA LEU A 254 -2.30 0.63 14.94
C LEU A 254 -3.72 0.40 15.48
N GLY A 255 -4.55 -0.37 14.78
CA GLY A 255 -5.97 -0.56 15.12
C GLY A 255 -6.21 -1.68 16.12
N LYS A 256 -5.61 -2.86 15.90
CA LYS A 256 -5.83 -4.03 16.76
C LYS A 256 -4.77 -4.16 17.85
N GLN A 257 -3.50 -3.87 17.54
CA GLN A 257 -2.37 -4.11 18.43
C GLN A 257 -1.95 -2.86 19.21
N GLY A 258 -2.30 -1.66 18.72
CA GLY A 258 -1.83 -0.40 19.28
C GLY A 258 -0.32 -0.22 19.16
N GLU A 259 0.29 -0.78 18.11
CA GLU A 259 1.72 -0.73 17.81
C GLU A 259 2.00 0.18 16.60
N SER A 260 3.07 0.95 16.69
CA SER A 260 3.57 1.78 15.58
C SER A 260 4.57 1.00 14.74
N PHE A 261 4.68 1.35 13.46
CA PHE A 261 5.78 0.96 12.57
C PHE A 261 6.30 2.18 11.80
N VAL A 262 7.43 2.00 11.13
CA VAL A 262 8.08 3.02 10.31
C VAL A 262 7.57 2.92 8.88
N TYR A 263 7.28 4.06 8.26
CA TYR A 263 6.97 4.13 6.83
C TYR A 263 7.76 5.26 6.17
N ASP A 264 7.99 5.12 4.86
CA ASP A 264 8.46 6.22 4.04
C ASP A 264 7.27 7.11 3.66
N ARG A 265 7.35 8.40 4.00
CA ARG A 265 6.27 9.35 3.73
C ARG A 265 6.35 9.97 2.33
N THR A 266 7.47 9.80 1.63
CA THR A 266 7.70 10.31 0.28
C THR A 266 7.65 9.18 -0.73
N TRP A 267 7.44 9.54 -1.99
CA TRP A 267 7.42 8.60 -3.13
C TRP A 267 8.46 8.98 -4.19
N ASP A 268 9.39 9.86 -3.84
CA ASP A 268 10.42 10.41 -4.73
C ASP A 268 11.81 9.81 -4.43
N GLY A 269 12.87 10.46 -4.92
CA GLY A 269 14.25 10.00 -4.72
C GLY A 269 14.76 10.14 -3.28
N GLU A 270 14.09 10.91 -2.42
CA GLU A 270 14.44 11.04 -1.01
C GLU A 270 13.68 10.03 -0.17
N VAL A 271 14.35 9.43 0.82
CA VAL A 271 13.73 8.47 1.75
C VAL A 271 13.50 9.15 3.08
N TRP A 272 12.24 9.29 3.49
CA TRP A 272 11.84 9.97 4.71
C TRP A 272 11.07 9.05 5.65
N ASN A 273 11.84 8.35 6.50
CA ASN A 273 11.30 7.47 7.53
C ASN A 273 10.56 8.25 8.62
N GLN A 274 9.31 7.88 8.88
CA GLN A 274 8.50 8.43 9.96
C GLN A 274 7.85 7.31 10.78
N PRO A 275 7.73 7.47 12.11
CA PRO A 275 6.93 6.57 12.92
C PRO A 275 5.44 6.95 12.83
N LEU A 276 4.58 5.97 12.54
CA LEU A 276 3.13 6.22 12.46
C LEU A 276 2.51 6.39 13.85
N ARG A 277 1.84 7.53 14.06
CA ARG A 277 1.11 7.79 15.31
C ARG A 277 -0.25 7.09 15.37
N GLY A 278 -0.96 7.02 14.26
CA GLY A 278 -2.33 6.54 14.20
C GLY A 278 -2.97 6.83 12.85
N TYR A 279 -4.16 6.29 12.65
CA TYR A 279 -4.94 6.45 11.43
C TYR A 279 -6.43 6.61 11.74
N ARG A 280 -7.14 7.16 10.77
CA ARG A 280 -8.61 7.20 10.73
C ARG A 280 -9.05 7.06 9.29
N ILE A 281 -9.87 6.05 9.03
CA ILE A 281 -10.54 5.85 7.74
C ILE A 281 -11.70 6.84 7.69
N THR A 282 -11.64 7.78 6.76
CA THR A 282 -12.65 8.83 6.59
C THR A 282 -13.84 8.38 5.75
N GLU A 283 -13.62 7.41 4.86
CA GLU A 283 -14.63 6.86 3.97
C GLU A 283 -14.35 5.38 3.72
N MET A 284 -15.40 4.57 3.71
CA MET A 284 -15.34 3.15 3.36
C MET A 284 -16.68 2.76 2.76
N THR A 285 -16.68 2.57 1.44
CA THR A 285 -17.88 2.28 0.65
C THR A 285 -17.66 0.95 -0.04
N GLU A 286 -18.60 0.03 0.16
CA GLU A 286 -18.63 -1.21 -0.60
C GLU A 286 -19.12 -0.89 -2.02
N ILE A 287 -18.36 -1.34 -3.02
CA ILE A 287 -18.65 -1.12 -4.43
C ILE A 287 -18.48 -2.44 -5.17
N SER A 288 -19.21 -2.62 -6.27
CA SER A 288 -19.02 -3.79 -7.14
C SER A 288 -17.67 -3.74 -7.86
N ALA A 289 -17.22 -4.89 -8.38
CA ALA A 289 -16.00 -4.94 -9.19
C ALA A 289 -16.09 -4.04 -10.43
N LEU A 290 -17.28 -3.87 -11.02
CA LEU A 290 -17.48 -2.96 -12.14
C LEU A 290 -17.36 -1.50 -11.72
N GLU A 291 -17.95 -1.12 -10.59
CA GLU A 291 -17.85 0.25 -10.05
C GLU A 291 -16.39 0.58 -9.73
N ALA A 292 -15.64 -0.36 -9.15
CA ALA A 292 -14.21 -0.22 -8.92
C ALA A 292 -13.43 0.00 -10.23
N ASN A 293 -13.67 -0.83 -11.25
CA ASN A 293 -13.06 -0.69 -12.57
C ASN A 293 -13.37 0.67 -13.22
N LYS A 294 -14.63 1.11 -13.16
CA LYS A 294 -15.04 2.43 -13.65
C LYS A 294 -14.32 3.56 -12.91
N ALA A 295 -14.15 3.45 -11.61
CA ALA A 295 -13.48 4.46 -10.79
C ALA A 295 -12.00 4.67 -11.16
N ILE A 296 -11.32 3.63 -11.65
CA ILE A 296 -9.93 3.70 -12.14
C ILE A 296 -9.81 3.86 -13.66
N GLY A 297 -10.91 4.21 -14.34
CA GLY A 297 -10.91 4.49 -15.78
C GLY A 297 -10.78 3.26 -16.68
N VAL A 298 -10.98 2.05 -16.14
CA VAL A 298 -11.01 0.83 -16.94
C VAL A 298 -12.30 0.83 -17.77
N THR A 299 -12.14 0.95 -19.08
CA THR A 299 -13.22 0.74 -20.04
C THR A 299 -13.42 -0.76 -20.25
N VAL A 300 -14.68 -1.18 -20.27
CA VAL A 300 -15.02 -2.58 -20.60
C VAL A 300 -14.69 -2.79 -22.08
N GLU A 301 -13.65 -3.56 -22.38
CA GLU A 301 -13.35 -4.00 -23.74
C GLU A 301 -14.42 -5.02 -24.18
N GLY A 302 -15.11 -4.75 -25.28
CA GLY A 302 -15.86 -5.77 -26.02
C GLY A 302 -17.38 -5.83 -25.83
N GLY A 303 -17.99 -5.05 -24.92
CA GLY A 303 -19.42 -4.78 -25.01
C GLY A 303 -20.09 -4.18 -23.78
N THR A 304 -21.43 -4.19 -23.81
CA THR A 304 -22.29 -3.50 -22.84
C THR A 304 -22.40 -4.28 -21.53
N THR A 305 -22.15 -3.60 -20.42
CA THR A 305 -22.44 -4.12 -19.09
C THR A 305 -23.74 -3.55 -18.53
N VAL A 306 -24.70 -4.41 -18.16
CA VAL A 306 -25.96 -4.00 -17.52
C VAL A 306 -25.97 -4.46 -16.08
N GLU A 307 -26.18 -3.52 -15.16
CA GLU A 307 -26.24 -3.79 -13.72
C GLU A 307 -27.69 -3.87 -13.23
N ARG A 308 -27.95 -4.83 -12.34
CA ARG A 308 -29.21 -4.97 -11.60
C ARG A 308 -28.92 -5.26 -10.14
N THR A 309 -29.50 -4.50 -9.22
CA THR A 309 -29.47 -4.83 -7.79
C THR A 309 -30.82 -5.35 -7.34
N GLY A 310 -30.82 -6.19 -6.31
CA GLY A 310 -32.03 -6.78 -5.78
C GLY A 310 -31.84 -7.45 -4.42
N SER A 311 -32.91 -8.03 -3.92
CA SER A 311 -32.85 -8.88 -2.74
C SER A 311 -33.68 -10.16 -2.93
N ALA A 312 -33.20 -11.25 -2.35
CA ALA A 312 -33.88 -12.54 -2.37
C ALA A 312 -34.18 -12.97 -0.93
N THR A 313 -35.42 -13.41 -0.70
CA THR A 313 -35.83 -13.98 0.59
C THR A 313 -35.60 -15.48 0.57
N GLY A 314 -35.12 -16.04 1.69
CA GLY A 314 -34.96 -17.50 1.83
C GLY A 314 -36.22 -18.29 1.46
N GLY A 315 -36.07 -19.26 0.55
CA GLY A 315 -37.16 -20.09 0.00
C GLY A 315 -37.95 -19.44 -1.15
N ALA A 316 -37.65 -18.19 -1.53
CA ALA A 316 -38.33 -17.49 -2.62
C ALA A 316 -37.45 -17.42 -3.87
N PHE A 317 -38.10 -17.41 -5.04
CA PHE A 317 -37.46 -17.16 -6.33
C PHE A 317 -37.78 -15.74 -6.81
N THR A 318 -36.78 -14.88 -6.90
CA THR A 318 -36.90 -13.50 -7.38
C THR A 318 -36.48 -13.43 -8.84
N GLN A 319 -37.36 -12.95 -9.72
CA GLN A 319 -36.99 -12.67 -11.11
C GLN A 319 -36.20 -11.35 -11.17
N VAL A 320 -35.03 -11.38 -11.80
CA VAL A 320 -34.19 -10.17 -12.00
C VAL A 320 -34.60 -9.42 -13.27
N GLY A 321 -35.00 -10.17 -14.31
CA GLY A 321 -35.49 -9.64 -15.57
C GLY A 321 -34.76 -10.20 -16.79
N SER A 322 -34.98 -9.57 -17.94
CA SER A 322 -34.35 -9.96 -19.22
C SER A 322 -33.32 -8.95 -19.70
N PHE A 323 -32.43 -9.46 -20.54
CA PHE A 323 -31.31 -8.74 -21.13
C PHE A 323 -31.24 -9.06 -22.62
N PRO A 324 -31.07 -8.06 -23.49
CA PRO A 324 -30.87 -8.31 -24.91
C PRO A 324 -29.53 -9.01 -25.12
N VAL A 325 -29.53 -10.06 -25.95
CA VAL A 325 -28.32 -10.80 -26.30
C VAL A 325 -28.19 -10.99 -27.80
N THR A 326 -26.95 -11.09 -28.28
CA THR A 326 -26.64 -11.34 -29.69
C THR A 326 -26.27 -12.81 -29.84
N ALA A 327 -26.95 -13.54 -30.73
CA ALA A 327 -26.60 -14.92 -31.04
C ALA A 327 -25.12 -15.06 -31.42
N GLY A 328 -24.45 -16.07 -30.86
CA GLY A 328 -23.02 -16.32 -31.09
C GLY A 328 -22.06 -15.48 -30.22
N SER A 329 -22.56 -14.52 -29.43
CA SER A 329 -21.73 -13.81 -28.45
C SER A 329 -21.52 -14.64 -27.17
N ASN A 330 -20.49 -14.27 -26.39
CA ASN A 330 -20.33 -14.78 -25.03
C ASN A 330 -21.10 -13.88 -24.05
N LEU A 331 -21.89 -14.53 -23.20
CA LEU A 331 -22.65 -13.94 -22.12
C LEU A 331 -22.04 -14.37 -20.79
N THR A 332 -21.56 -13.39 -20.03
CA THR A 332 -21.11 -13.61 -18.64
C THR A 332 -22.05 -12.88 -17.69
N ILE A 333 -22.70 -13.63 -16.81
CA ILE A 333 -23.53 -13.10 -15.73
C ILE A 333 -22.80 -13.35 -14.41
N VAL A 334 -22.43 -12.29 -13.71
CA VAL A 334 -21.79 -12.36 -12.39
C VAL A 334 -22.76 -11.86 -11.34
N MET A 335 -22.99 -12.64 -10.30
CA MET A 335 -23.70 -12.23 -9.10
C MET A 335 -22.70 -12.03 -7.96
N THR A 336 -22.81 -10.92 -7.25
CA THR A 336 -22.11 -10.65 -5.99
C THR A 336 -23.11 -10.25 -4.90
N GLY A 337 -22.74 -10.36 -3.63
CA GLY A 337 -23.62 -9.93 -2.54
C GLY A 337 -23.34 -10.62 -1.20
N THR A 338 -24.38 -10.76 -0.39
CA THR A 338 -24.33 -11.38 0.94
C THR A 338 -25.34 -12.52 1.06
N GLY A 339 -25.13 -13.43 2.01
CA GLY A 339 -25.95 -14.63 2.17
C GLY A 339 -25.63 -15.70 1.12
N ASP A 340 -26.60 -16.58 0.86
CA ASP A 340 -26.49 -17.71 -0.05
C ASP A 340 -27.60 -17.71 -1.12
N PRO A 341 -27.71 -16.66 -1.96
CA PRO A 341 -28.58 -16.68 -3.12
C PRO A 341 -27.99 -17.53 -4.26
N ASP A 342 -28.83 -18.27 -4.98
CA ASP A 342 -28.46 -19.08 -6.15
C ASP A 342 -28.86 -18.38 -7.47
N LEU A 343 -27.91 -18.15 -8.35
CA LEU A 343 -28.10 -17.59 -9.70
C LEU A 343 -28.70 -18.63 -10.64
N HIS A 344 -29.71 -18.22 -11.39
CA HIS A 344 -30.29 -19.00 -12.47
C HIS A 344 -30.38 -18.14 -13.72
N VAL A 345 -29.92 -18.67 -14.86
CA VAL A 345 -29.94 -17.98 -16.15
C VAL A 345 -30.63 -18.84 -17.19
N LYS A 346 -31.47 -18.25 -18.03
CA LYS A 346 -32.16 -18.94 -19.11
C LYS A 346 -32.37 -18.05 -20.35
N PHE A 347 -32.13 -18.57 -21.54
CA PHE A 347 -32.42 -17.93 -22.82
C PHE A 347 -33.91 -18.03 -23.18
N GLY A 348 -34.46 -16.95 -23.75
CA GLY A 348 -35.80 -16.89 -24.34
C GLY A 348 -36.98 -16.85 -23.35
N SER A 349 -36.79 -17.22 -22.08
CA SER A 349 -37.84 -17.17 -21.05
C SER A 349 -37.26 -17.06 -19.64
N ALA A 350 -38.09 -16.61 -18.68
CA ALA A 350 -37.70 -16.50 -17.28
C ALA A 350 -37.28 -17.86 -16.69
N PRO A 351 -36.15 -17.94 -15.96
CA PRO A 351 -35.72 -19.17 -15.32
C PRO A 351 -36.63 -19.55 -14.14
N THR A 352 -36.57 -20.82 -13.76
CA THR A 352 -37.15 -21.37 -12.53
C THR A 352 -36.13 -22.28 -11.84
N THR A 353 -36.41 -22.73 -10.62
CA THR A 353 -35.55 -23.69 -9.90
C THR A 353 -35.39 -25.04 -10.62
N ALA A 354 -36.29 -25.38 -11.56
CA ALA A 354 -36.25 -26.62 -12.33
C ALA A 354 -35.90 -26.42 -13.81
N ALA A 355 -35.90 -25.17 -14.31
CA ALA A 355 -35.65 -24.87 -15.72
C ALA A 355 -34.70 -23.67 -15.84
N TYR A 356 -33.46 -23.98 -16.21
CA TYR A 356 -32.36 -23.05 -16.36
C TYR A 356 -31.39 -23.57 -17.42
N ASP A 357 -30.65 -22.67 -18.03
CA ASP A 357 -29.54 -23.00 -18.93
C ASP A 357 -28.19 -22.89 -18.20
N CYS A 358 -28.12 -22.11 -17.11
CA CYS A 358 -27.01 -22.10 -16.17
C CYS A 358 -27.48 -21.87 -14.74
N ARG A 359 -26.86 -22.61 -13.81
CA ARG A 359 -27.03 -22.51 -12.35
C ARG A 359 -25.75 -23.02 -11.67
N PRO A 360 -24.84 -22.13 -11.23
CA PRO A 360 -23.56 -22.53 -10.62
C PRO A 360 -23.77 -23.29 -9.32
N TYR A 361 -24.67 -22.80 -8.46
CA TYR A 361 -25.02 -23.43 -7.18
C TYR A 361 -23.81 -23.58 -6.24
N GLU A 362 -23.04 -22.49 -6.15
CA GLU A 362 -21.89 -22.37 -5.28
C GLU A 362 -22.32 -21.90 -3.90
N SER A 363 -21.53 -22.19 -2.88
CA SER A 363 -21.83 -21.68 -1.54
C SER A 363 -21.57 -20.16 -1.47
N GLY A 364 -22.62 -19.39 -1.17
CA GLY A 364 -22.58 -17.95 -0.99
C GLY A 364 -22.99 -17.14 -2.23
N ALA A 365 -23.16 -15.83 -2.05
CA ALA A 365 -23.69 -14.94 -3.10
C ALA A 365 -22.80 -14.68 -4.32
N ALA A 366 -21.59 -15.24 -4.37
CA ALA A 366 -20.63 -15.00 -5.44
C ALA A 366 -20.70 -16.11 -6.49
N GLU A 367 -21.57 -15.95 -7.48
CA GLU A 367 -21.80 -16.96 -8.53
C GLU A 367 -21.57 -16.39 -9.94
N THR A 368 -21.14 -17.23 -10.89
CA THR A 368 -20.90 -16.81 -12.28
C THR A 368 -21.44 -17.82 -13.29
N CYS A 369 -22.18 -17.33 -14.28
CA CYS A 369 -22.59 -18.08 -15.47
C CYS A 369 -21.84 -17.59 -16.70
N ASN A 370 -21.09 -18.49 -17.35
CA ASN A 370 -20.47 -18.25 -18.65
C ASN A 370 -21.19 -19.08 -19.71
N LEU A 371 -21.88 -18.41 -20.63
CA LEU A 371 -22.74 -19.03 -21.63
C LEU A 371 -22.42 -18.49 -23.03
N THR A 372 -22.39 -19.36 -24.03
CA THR A 372 -22.45 -18.93 -25.43
C THR A 372 -23.92 -18.78 -25.84
N VAL A 373 -24.27 -17.60 -26.37
CA VAL A 373 -25.66 -17.31 -26.75
C VAL A 373 -26.07 -18.18 -27.95
N PRO A 374 -27.10 -19.04 -27.83
CA PRO A 374 -27.48 -19.95 -28.89
C PRO A 374 -28.07 -19.22 -30.11
N ALA A 375 -28.02 -19.86 -31.27
CA ALA A 375 -28.61 -19.33 -32.49
C ALA A 375 -30.11 -19.01 -32.29
N GLY A 376 -30.53 -17.80 -32.68
CA GLY A 376 -31.92 -17.36 -32.58
C GLY A 376 -32.34 -16.80 -31.21
N ALA A 377 -31.50 -16.89 -30.17
CA ALA A 377 -31.77 -16.22 -28.91
C ALA A 377 -31.49 -14.72 -29.02
N THR A 378 -32.49 -13.92 -28.68
CA THR A 378 -32.40 -12.44 -28.60
C THR A 378 -32.49 -11.93 -27.17
N GLN A 379 -32.85 -12.80 -26.22
CA GLN A 379 -32.94 -12.47 -24.80
C GLN A 379 -32.38 -13.58 -23.90
N ALA A 380 -31.68 -13.17 -22.86
CA ALA A 380 -31.39 -13.98 -21.68
C ALA A 380 -32.15 -13.42 -20.48
N PHE A 381 -32.60 -14.28 -19.59
CA PHE A 381 -33.32 -13.94 -18.37
C PHE A 381 -32.51 -14.44 -17.17
N ALA A 382 -32.46 -13.64 -16.11
CA ALA A 382 -31.85 -14.05 -14.86
C ALA A 382 -32.88 -14.04 -13.73
N GLY A 383 -32.71 -14.98 -12.81
CA GLY A 383 -33.49 -15.12 -11.58
C GLY A 383 -32.57 -15.56 -10.44
N VAL A 384 -32.97 -15.26 -9.23
CA VAL A 384 -32.20 -15.57 -8.02
C VAL A 384 -33.11 -16.32 -7.04
N ALA A 385 -32.69 -17.52 -6.63
CA ALA A 385 -33.34 -18.25 -5.55
C ALA A 385 -32.67 -17.89 -4.23
N GLY A 386 -33.40 -17.39 -3.24
CA GLY A 386 -32.83 -17.17 -1.92
C GLY A 386 -32.74 -18.50 -1.16
N TYR A 387 -31.56 -18.88 -0.67
CA TYR A 387 -31.46 -20.00 0.27
C TYR A 387 -31.87 -19.56 1.67
N GLY A 388 -32.78 -20.31 2.28
CA GLY A 388 -33.24 -20.08 3.66
C GLY A 388 -32.51 -21.00 4.61
N THR A 389 -31.75 -20.44 5.55
CA THR A 389 -31.42 -21.14 6.81
C THR A 389 -32.43 -20.79 7.88
#